data_AF-A0A1A2B2Q0-F1
#
_entry.id   AF-A0A1A2B2Q0-F1
#
_cell.length_a   1.000
_cell.length_b   1.000
_cell.length_c   1.000
_cell.angle_alpha   90.00
_cell.angle_beta   90.00
_cell.angle_gamma   90.00
#
_symmetry.space_group_name_H-M   'P 1'
#
loop_
_entity.id
_entity.type
_entity.pdbx_description
1 polymer ?
#
loop_
_entity_poly.entity_id
_entity_poly.type
_entity_poly.pdbx_seq_one_letter_code
_entity_poly.pdbx_strand_id
1 'polypeptide(L)'
;MDAVVWQALLWAAVIAAALAGMSVLLMYSCWRASRGSVALAEPNGYGWRGHGIKTPSTMRSERAWLAGNHAAARTAPLYVLFNAAVAAALFAAAWHGWRLVVAFIGGGGLFAWIGLVIWTSVLASRAARAVPDDRSDHRRAVRESLEARDFNAPFSGRGMTMVGWVCAVGACGVTVLLLSTIVDGYVLAIHHQLQPNSTFGFRDEDAFSCLPRWYASQTAGFTWMLFGYGSVQVVSLLLCAGAAIQRRSPWDICLLVLGTVFVAAIFLVAAGIHANSVARAISC
;
A
#
# COMPACT_ATOMS: atom_id res chain seq x y z
N MET A 1 -18.83 -15.32 -20.91
CA MET A 1 -17.78 -14.94 -19.94
C MET A 1 -18.49 -14.37 -18.73
N ASP A 2 -18.35 -15.02 -17.57
CA ASP A 2 -19.21 -14.76 -16.42
C ASP A 2 -18.89 -13.42 -15.75
N ALA A 3 -19.90 -12.77 -15.17
CA ALA A 3 -19.76 -11.46 -14.52
C ALA A 3 -18.65 -11.44 -13.44
N VAL A 4 -18.46 -12.57 -12.75
CA VAL A 4 -17.42 -12.80 -11.74
C VAL A 4 -16.02 -12.69 -12.33
N VAL A 5 -15.80 -13.28 -13.52
CA VAL A 5 -14.52 -13.24 -14.23
C VAL A 5 -14.23 -11.82 -14.73
N TRP A 6 -15.24 -11.14 -15.26
CA TRP A 6 -15.12 -9.73 -15.67
C TRP A 6 -14.73 -8.80 -14.51
N GLN A 7 -15.37 -8.96 -13.36
CA GLN A 7 -15.03 -8.19 -12.17
C GLN A 7 -13.61 -8.52 -11.69
N ALA A 8 -13.22 -9.80 -11.64
CA ALA A 8 -11.88 -10.20 -11.24
C ALA A 8 -10.80 -9.62 -12.17
N LEU A 9 -11.05 -9.60 -13.48
CA LEU A 9 -10.15 -9.03 -14.49
C LEU A 9 -10.02 -7.51 -14.32
N LEU A 10 -11.12 -6.81 -14.04
CA LEU A 10 -11.07 -5.37 -13.76
C LEU A 10 -10.20 -5.08 -12.54
N TRP A 11 -10.38 -5.82 -11.45
CA TRP A 11 -9.57 -5.66 -10.24
C TRP A 11 -8.09 -5.97 -10.48
N ALA A 12 -7.79 -7.07 -11.17
CA ALA A 12 -6.45 -7.43 -11.58
C ALA A 12 -5.78 -6.31 -12.40
N ALA A 13 -6.50 -5.74 -13.37
CA ALA A 13 -6.01 -4.66 -14.22
C ALA A 13 -5.69 -3.39 -13.42
N VAL A 14 -6.59 -2.98 -12.51
CA VAL A 14 -6.39 -1.79 -11.66
C VAL A 14 -5.18 -1.95 -10.74
N ILE A 15 -5.06 -3.10 -10.06
CA ILE A 15 -3.94 -3.39 -9.15
C ILE A 15 -2.62 -3.44 -9.93
N ALA A 16 -2.58 -4.14 -11.06
CA ALA A 16 -1.39 -4.23 -11.90
C ALA A 16 -0.97 -2.84 -12.42
N ALA A 17 -1.92 -2.03 -12.89
CA ALA A 17 -1.65 -0.67 -13.36
C ALA A 17 -1.12 0.23 -12.24
N ALA A 18 -1.65 0.13 -11.02
CA ALA A 18 -1.18 0.91 -9.88
C ALA A 18 0.27 0.55 -9.49
N LEU A 19 0.59 -0.75 -9.38
CA LEU A 19 1.94 -1.23 -9.06
C LEU A 19 2.95 -0.86 -10.16
N ALA A 20 2.56 -1.01 -11.42
CA ALA A 20 3.37 -0.59 -12.56
C ALA A 20 3.59 0.92 -12.56
N GLY A 21 2.54 1.71 -12.33
CA GLY A 21 2.62 3.18 -12.25
C GLY A 21 3.57 3.65 -11.15
N MET A 22 3.47 3.08 -9.95
CA MET A 22 4.40 3.40 -8.84
C MET A 22 5.85 3.05 -9.19
N SER A 23 6.07 1.90 -9.83
CA SER A 23 7.39 1.46 -10.28
C SER A 23 7.97 2.39 -11.35
N VAL A 24 7.17 2.80 -12.33
CA VAL A 24 7.56 3.74 -13.38
C VAL A 24 7.91 5.10 -12.77
N LEU A 25 7.09 5.63 -11.86
CA LEU A 25 7.35 6.91 -11.19
C LEU A 25 8.68 6.89 -10.41
N LEU A 26 8.93 5.82 -9.66
CA LEU A 26 10.18 5.64 -8.93
C LEU A 26 11.38 5.57 -9.87
N MET A 27 11.31 4.73 -10.91
CA MET A 27 12.41 4.55 -11.86
C MET A 27 12.66 5.80 -12.69
N TYR A 28 11.62 6.51 -13.11
CA TYR A 28 11.73 7.80 -13.79
C TYR A 28 12.41 8.84 -12.89
N SER A 29 12.05 8.88 -11.61
CA SER A 29 12.69 9.75 -10.61
C SER A 29 14.18 9.44 -10.44
N CYS A 30 14.55 8.17 -10.30
CA CYS A 30 15.95 7.73 -10.20
C CYS A 30 16.75 7.98 -11.49
N TRP A 31 16.15 7.69 -12.65
CA TRP A 31 16.75 7.91 -13.96
C TRP A 31 17.04 9.39 -14.20
N ARG A 32 16.06 10.27 -13.93
CA ARG A 32 16.23 11.72 -14.05
C ARG A 32 17.32 12.25 -13.12
N ALA A 33 17.39 11.71 -11.90
CA ALA A 33 18.44 12.04 -10.93
C ALA A 33 19.84 11.54 -11.37
N SER A 34 19.91 10.39 -12.05
CA SER A 34 21.18 9.83 -12.55
C SER A 34 21.77 10.59 -13.74
N ARG A 35 20.94 11.27 -14.55
CA ARG A 35 21.39 12.05 -15.72
C ARG A 35 21.91 13.46 -15.40
N GLY A 36 22.03 13.85 -14.13
CA GLY A 36 22.56 15.16 -13.73
C GLY A 36 21.71 16.38 -14.14
N SER A 37 20.55 16.17 -14.76
CA SER A 37 19.69 17.21 -15.34
C SER A 37 19.14 18.27 -14.35
N VAL A 38 19.41 18.13 -13.06
CA VAL A 38 18.93 19.03 -11.98
C VAL A 38 20.09 19.70 -11.22
N ALA A 39 21.36 19.39 -11.54
CA ALA A 39 22.52 20.01 -10.89
C ALA A 39 22.83 21.43 -11.42
N LEU A 40 22.20 21.87 -12.51
CA LEU A 40 22.55 23.11 -13.22
C LEU A 40 21.65 24.32 -12.94
N ALA A 41 20.66 24.21 -12.04
CA ALA A 41 19.69 25.30 -11.81
C ALA A 41 19.52 25.63 -10.31
N GLU A 42 20.54 26.22 -9.69
CA GLU A 42 20.39 27.37 -8.77
C GLU A 42 21.77 27.85 -8.26
N PRO A 43 22.09 29.16 -8.31
CA PRO A 43 23.36 29.73 -7.82
C PRO A 43 23.54 29.69 -6.30
N ASN A 44 22.51 29.30 -5.54
CA ASN A 44 22.46 29.41 -4.07
C ASN A 44 22.47 28.05 -3.36
N GLY A 45 23.35 27.13 -3.77
CA GLY A 45 23.88 26.07 -2.89
C GLY A 45 22.95 24.96 -2.38
N TYR A 46 21.68 24.85 -2.84
CA TYR A 46 20.71 23.85 -2.34
C TYR A 46 19.96 23.08 -3.45
N GLY A 47 20.61 22.80 -4.59
CA GLY A 47 20.04 22.17 -5.80
C GLY A 47 19.68 20.66 -5.73
N TRP A 48 19.18 20.13 -4.61
CA TRP A 48 18.75 18.71 -4.46
C TRP A 48 17.22 18.53 -4.46
N ARG A 49 16.48 19.48 -5.04
CA ARG A 49 15.01 19.55 -4.93
C ARG A 49 14.31 18.89 -6.12
N GLY A 50 14.02 17.59 -6.01
CA GLY A 50 12.83 17.04 -6.68
C GLY A 50 12.79 15.54 -6.90
N HIS A 51 13.91 14.91 -7.26
CA HIS A 51 13.91 13.55 -7.83
C HIS A 51 15.03 12.69 -7.24
N GLY A 52 14.94 11.36 -7.35
CA GLY A 52 15.94 10.40 -6.88
C GLY A 52 15.76 9.89 -5.45
N ILE A 53 16.51 8.83 -5.11
CA ILE A 53 16.54 8.24 -3.76
C ILE A 53 17.39 9.14 -2.86
N LYS A 54 16.79 9.56 -1.73
CA LYS A 54 17.42 10.47 -0.77
C LYS A 54 17.78 9.72 0.50
N THR A 55 19.04 9.34 0.60
CA THR A 55 19.65 8.87 1.86
C THR A 55 20.80 9.78 2.28
N PRO A 56 21.18 9.81 3.57
CA PRO A 56 22.29 10.64 4.05
C PRO A 56 23.58 10.42 3.23
N SER A 57 23.85 9.18 2.80
CA SER A 57 25.00 8.86 1.96
C SER A 57 24.90 9.44 0.54
N THR A 58 23.72 9.42 -0.08
CA THR A 58 23.53 9.97 -1.45
C THR A 58 23.60 11.49 -1.49
N MET A 59 23.28 12.17 -0.38
CA MET A 59 23.28 13.64 -0.33
C MET A 59 24.63 14.25 0.07
N ARG A 60 25.67 13.42 0.29
CA ARG A 60 27.00 13.86 0.78
C ARG A 60 27.76 14.71 -0.24
N SER A 61 27.65 14.37 -1.52
CA SER A 61 28.32 15.05 -2.63
C SER A 61 27.59 14.74 -3.93
N GLU A 62 27.83 15.55 -4.97
CA GLU A 62 27.25 15.31 -6.29
C GLU A 62 27.70 13.98 -6.90
N ARG A 63 28.97 13.62 -6.73
CA ARG A 63 29.48 12.31 -7.14
C ARG A 63 28.78 11.18 -6.40
N ALA A 64 28.51 11.32 -5.10
CA ALA A 64 27.78 10.32 -4.31
C ALA A 64 26.29 10.24 -4.71
N TRP A 65 25.68 11.36 -5.05
CA TRP A 65 24.30 11.44 -5.54
C TRP A 65 24.14 10.71 -6.87
N LEU A 66 25.00 11.02 -7.84
CA LEU A 66 24.98 10.40 -9.16
C LEU A 66 25.25 8.90 -9.05
N ALA A 67 26.25 8.48 -8.26
CA ALA A 67 26.57 7.08 -8.06
C ALA A 67 25.40 6.29 -7.42
N GLY A 68 24.77 6.85 -6.39
CA GLY A 68 23.62 6.22 -5.72
C GLY A 68 22.40 6.09 -6.64
N ASN A 69 22.04 7.15 -7.36
CA ASN A 69 20.90 7.12 -8.27
C ASN A 69 21.15 6.30 -9.54
N HIS A 70 22.40 6.20 -10.02
CA HIS A 70 22.76 5.24 -11.06
C HIS A 70 22.58 3.80 -10.59
N ALA A 71 23.03 3.47 -9.38
CA ALA A 71 22.84 2.15 -8.81
C ALA A 71 21.35 1.81 -8.64
N ALA A 72 20.54 2.78 -8.18
CA ALA A 72 19.09 2.63 -8.10
C ALA A 72 18.45 2.42 -9.49
N ALA A 73 18.82 3.22 -10.49
CA ALA A 73 18.28 3.09 -11.85
C ALA A 73 18.60 1.73 -12.50
N ARG A 74 19.74 1.11 -12.16
CA ARG A 74 20.09 -0.25 -12.63
C ARG A 74 19.16 -1.34 -12.10
N THR A 75 18.32 -1.05 -11.11
CA THR A 75 17.33 -2.00 -10.59
C THR A 75 16.02 -1.98 -11.38
N ALA A 76 15.86 -1.09 -12.37
CA ALA A 76 14.66 -1.02 -13.21
C ALA A 76 14.25 -2.37 -13.83
N PRO A 77 15.16 -3.23 -14.33
CA PRO A 77 14.77 -4.55 -14.84
C PRO A 77 14.09 -5.43 -13.79
N LEU A 78 14.48 -5.32 -12.50
CA LEU A 78 13.84 -6.07 -11.42
C LEU A 78 12.40 -5.61 -11.19
N TYR A 79 12.13 -4.30 -11.25
CA TYR A 79 10.76 -3.79 -11.19
C TYR A 79 9.92 -4.23 -12.39
N VAL A 80 10.51 -4.28 -13.59
CA VAL A 80 9.80 -4.78 -14.78
C VAL A 80 9.45 -6.26 -14.62
N LEU A 81 10.42 -7.10 -14.22
CA LEU A 81 10.20 -8.52 -13.96
C LEU A 81 9.17 -8.74 -12.85
N PHE A 82 9.27 -7.98 -11.77
CA PHE A 82 8.32 -8.02 -10.67
C PHE A 82 6.90 -7.69 -11.12
N ASN A 83 6.71 -6.56 -11.84
CA ASN A 83 5.39 -6.18 -12.34
C ASN A 83 4.85 -7.19 -13.36
N ALA A 84 5.70 -7.75 -14.22
CA ALA A 84 5.29 -8.79 -15.16
C ALA A 84 4.83 -10.06 -14.44
N ALA A 85 5.57 -10.51 -13.42
CA ALA A 85 5.21 -11.68 -12.62
C ALA A 85 3.90 -11.46 -11.85
N VAL A 86 3.72 -10.30 -11.21
CA VAL A 86 2.49 -9.95 -10.50
C VAL A 86 1.32 -9.83 -11.47
N ALA A 87 1.49 -9.17 -12.61
CA ALA A 87 0.43 -9.03 -13.62
C ALA A 87 0.02 -10.39 -14.20
N ALA A 88 0.98 -11.27 -14.50
CA ALA A 88 0.69 -12.63 -14.97
C ALA A 88 -0.07 -13.45 -13.92
N ALA A 89 0.34 -13.37 -12.65
CA ALA A 89 -0.34 -14.05 -11.55
C ALA A 89 -1.76 -13.49 -11.32
N LEU A 90 -1.93 -12.16 -11.34
CA LEU A 90 -3.24 -11.50 -11.24
C LEU A 90 -4.14 -11.90 -12.40
N PHE A 91 -3.63 -11.93 -13.64
CA PHE A 91 -4.38 -12.33 -14.83
C PHE A 91 -4.81 -13.79 -14.75
N ALA A 92 -3.90 -14.71 -14.39
CA ALA A 92 -4.23 -16.12 -14.23
C ALA A 92 -5.30 -16.34 -13.15
N ALA A 93 -5.15 -15.72 -11.98
CA ALA A 93 -6.14 -15.80 -10.90
C ALA A 93 -7.49 -15.21 -11.31
N ALA A 94 -7.49 -14.08 -12.01
CA ALA A 94 -8.71 -13.43 -12.49
C ALA A 94 -9.42 -14.23 -13.58
N TRP A 95 -8.67 -14.86 -14.49
CA TRP A 95 -9.21 -15.72 -15.55
C TRP A 95 -9.99 -16.91 -15.01
N HIS A 96 -9.56 -17.46 -13.87
CA HIS A 96 -10.27 -18.51 -13.14
C HIS A 96 -11.36 -17.98 -12.19
N GLY A 97 -11.61 -16.66 -12.15
CA GLY A 97 -12.62 -16.04 -11.28
C GLY A 97 -12.24 -16.00 -9.79
N TRP A 98 -10.98 -16.24 -9.43
CA TRP A 98 -10.52 -16.35 -8.04
C TRP A 98 -10.24 -14.97 -7.42
N ARG A 99 -11.30 -14.23 -7.10
CA ARG A 99 -11.23 -12.84 -6.60
C ARG A 99 -10.39 -12.68 -5.33
N LEU A 100 -10.46 -13.63 -4.41
CA LEU A 100 -9.62 -13.63 -3.19
C LEU A 100 -8.15 -13.83 -3.50
N VAL A 101 -7.82 -14.71 -4.44
CA VAL A 101 -6.44 -14.94 -4.87
C VAL A 101 -5.89 -13.68 -5.55
N VAL A 102 -6.70 -12.98 -6.35
CA VAL A 102 -6.37 -11.66 -6.91
C VAL A 102 -6.05 -10.65 -5.80
N ALA A 103 -6.87 -10.58 -4.75
CA ALA A 103 -6.64 -9.68 -3.62
C ALA A 103 -5.35 -10.04 -2.84
N PHE A 104 -5.09 -11.33 -2.59
CA PHE A 104 -3.87 -11.80 -1.94
C PHE A 104 -2.62 -11.52 -2.78
N ILE A 105 -2.67 -11.74 -4.10
CA ILE A 105 -1.57 -11.41 -5.01
C ILE A 105 -1.34 -9.90 -5.03
N GLY A 106 -2.40 -9.09 -5.05
CA GLY A 106 -2.29 -7.63 -5.01
C GLY A 106 -1.66 -7.13 -3.71
N GLY A 107 -2.14 -7.61 -2.56
CA GLY A 107 -1.59 -7.26 -1.25
C GLY A 107 -0.16 -7.75 -1.07
N GLY A 108 0.12 -9.03 -1.36
CA GLY A 108 1.47 -9.60 -1.31
C GLY A 108 2.43 -8.91 -2.27
N GLY A 109 1.95 -8.56 -3.47
CA GLY A 109 2.67 -7.76 -4.44
C GLY A 109 3.04 -6.37 -3.89
N LEU A 110 2.12 -5.69 -3.20
CA LEU A 110 2.43 -4.41 -2.56
C LEU A 110 3.54 -4.55 -1.50
N PHE A 111 3.48 -5.57 -0.64
CA PHE A 111 4.53 -5.82 0.36
C PHE A 111 5.89 -6.13 -0.28
N ALA A 112 5.91 -6.99 -1.30
CA ALA A 112 7.11 -7.30 -2.05
C ALA A 112 7.69 -6.06 -2.75
N TRP A 113 6.82 -5.20 -3.30
CA TRP A 113 7.22 -3.93 -3.90
C TRP A 113 7.87 -2.99 -2.87
N ILE A 114 7.30 -2.87 -1.67
CA ILE A 114 7.90 -2.09 -0.56
C ILE A 114 9.29 -2.65 -0.20
N GLY A 115 9.41 -3.98 -0.06
CA GLY A 115 10.69 -4.64 0.19
C GLY A 115 11.72 -4.33 -0.89
N LEU A 116 11.30 -4.33 -2.16
CA LEU A 116 12.16 -3.96 -3.30
C LEU A 116 12.61 -2.50 -3.23
N VAL A 117 11.73 -1.56 -2.85
CA VAL A 117 12.07 -0.14 -2.63
C VAL A 117 13.07 0.05 -1.49
N ILE A 118 12.93 -0.68 -0.39
CA ILE A 118 13.89 -0.64 0.71
C ILE A 118 15.25 -1.15 0.23
N TRP A 119 15.26 -2.30 -0.47
CA TRP A 119 16.48 -2.90 -1.01
C TRP A 119 17.20 -1.96 -1.99
N THR A 120 16.47 -1.31 -2.91
CA THR A 120 17.06 -0.32 -3.82
C THR A 120 17.65 0.88 -3.10
N SER A 121 17.02 1.33 -2.02
CA SER A 121 17.53 2.42 -1.17
C SER A 121 18.83 2.04 -0.46
N VAL A 122 18.94 0.79 0.00
CA VAL A 122 20.18 0.25 0.57
C VAL A 122 21.27 0.16 -0.48
N LEU A 123 20.96 -0.33 -1.69
CA LEU A 123 21.92 -0.42 -2.79
C LEU A 123 22.45 0.97 -3.20
N ALA A 124 21.55 1.94 -3.33
CA ALA A 124 21.91 3.34 -3.60
C ALA A 124 22.84 3.91 -2.52
N SER A 125 22.55 3.60 -1.25
CA SER A 125 23.37 4.04 -0.12
C SER A 125 24.76 3.40 -0.12
N ARG A 126 24.87 2.11 -0.46
CA ARG A 126 26.15 1.41 -0.59
C ARG A 126 26.98 2.01 -1.72
N ALA A 127 26.39 2.24 -2.89
CA ALA A 127 27.06 2.86 -4.03
C ALA A 127 27.56 4.28 -3.71
N ALA A 128 26.76 5.08 -3.01
CA ALA A 128 27.14 6.44 -2.61
C ALA A 128 28.30 6.48 -1.59
N ARG A 129 28.39 5.49 -0.70
CA ARG A 129 29.50 5.36 0.27
C ARG A 129 30.81 4.94 -0.37
N ALA A 130 30.77 4.23 -1.49
CA ALA A 130 31.97 3.78 -2.22
C ALA A 130 32.72 4.93 -2.92
N VAL A 131 32.12 6.11 -3.03
CA VAL A 131 32.77 7.30 -3.61
C VAL A 131 33.74 7.92 -2.59
N PRO A 132 35.03 8.15 -2.92
CA PRO A 132 35.97 8.83 -2.03
C PRO A 132 35.55 10.28 -1.75
N ASP A 133 35.73 10.74 -0.50
CA ASP A 133 35.51 12.16 -0.14
C ASP A 133 36.73 13.00 -0.52
N ASP A 134 36.52 14.05 -1.31
CA ASP A 134 37.53 15.07 -1.67
C ASP A 134 37.82 16.05 -0.51
N ARG A 135 37.60 15.66 0.76
CA ARG A 135 37.30 16.57 1.88
C ARG A 135 38.04 16.23 3.17
N SER A 136 39.36 16.41 3.19
CA SER A 136 40.12 16.55 4.45
C SER A 136 39.65 17.78 5.26
N ASP A 137 39.22 18.85 4.59
CA ASP A 137 38.84 20.12 5.24
C ASP A 137 37.40 20.14 5.77
N HIS A 138 36.49 19.36 5.16
CA HIS A 138 35.09 19.33 5.57
C HIS A 138 34.84 18.48 6.82
N ARG A 139 35.75 17.56 7.18
CA ARG A 139 35.61 16.78 8.42
C ARG A 139 35.76 17.63 9.68
N ARG A 140 36.55 18.72 9.65
CA ARG A 140 36.65 19.66 10.78
C ARG A 140 35.34 20.44 10.95
N ALA A 141 34.84 21.04 9.87
CA ALA A 141 33.58 21.78 9.88
C ALA A 141 32.35 20.87 10.15
N VAL A 142 32.37 19.63 9.66
CA VAL A 142 31.30 18.65 9.89
C VAL A 142 31.34 18.11 11.32
N ARG A 143 32.52 17.91 11.93
CA ARG A 143 32.64 17.50 13.33
C ARG A 143 32.14 18.60 14.28
N GLU A 144 32.47 19.86 14.02
CA GLU A 144 31.87 21.01 14.72
C GLU A 144 30.35 21.11 14.47
N SER A 145 29.85 20.79 13.27
CA SER A 145 28.41 20.80 12.98
C SER A 145 27.65 19.58 13.52
N LEU A 146 28.33 18.45 13.75
CA LEU A 146 27.78 17.20 14.28
C LEU A 146 27.71 17.23 15.80
N GLU A 147 28.67 17.90 16.46
CA GLU A 147 28.54 18.26 17.88
C GLU A 147 27.43 19.30 18.09
N ALA A 148 27.07 20.07 17.05
CA ALA A 148 25.97 21.03 17.09
C ALA A 148 24.60 20.51 16.57
N ARG A 149 24.51 19.29 16.00
CA ARG A 149 23.25 18.73 15.48
C ARG A 149 22.84 17.46 16.21
N ASP A 150 21.85 17.64 17.07
CA ASP A 150 21.01 16.59 17.64
C ASP A 150 20.62 15.53 16.59
N PHE A 151 20.97 14.28 16.87
CA PHE A 151 20.56 13.10 16.09
C PHE A 151 19.05 12.83 16.12
N ASN A 152 18.29 13.68 16.82
CA ASN A 152 16.82 13.71 16.87
C ASN A 152 16.19 14.63 15.79
N ALA A 153 16.95 15.17 14.84
CA ALA A 153 16.40 16.07 13.83
C ALA A 153 15.28 15.38 13.01
N PRO A 154 14.02 15.86 13.09
CA PRO A 154 12.89 15.22 12.44
C PRO A 154 13.08 15.20 10.91
N PHE A 155 12.58 14.14 10.26
CA PHE A 155 12.50 14.06 8.80
C PHE A 155 12.06 15.40 8.22
N SER A 156 12.75 15.89 7.18
CA SER A 156 12.41 17.18 6.55
C SER A 156 10.91 17.23 6.25
N GLY A 157 10.24 18.35 6.54
CA GLY A 157 8.78 18.45 6.50
C GLY A 157 8.12 18.03 5.18
N ARG A 158 8.86 18.04 4.05
CA ARG A 158 8.42 17.53 2.74
C ARG A 158 8.48 16.01 2.58
N GLY A 159 9.43 15.34 3.23
CA GLY A 159 9.55 13.89 3.22
C GLY A 159 8.45 13.22 4.03
N MET A 160 8.10 13.79 5.18
CA MET A 160 6.94 13.35 5.96
C MET A 160 5.62 13.52 5.19
N THR A 161 5.48 14.58 4.39
CA THR A 161 4.27 14.78 3.58
C THR A 161 4.16 13.74 2.47
N MET A 162 5.23 13.39 1.76
CA MET A 162 5.17 12.35 0.72
C MET A 162 4.82 10.97 1.29
N VAL A 163 5.43 10.57 2.41
CA VAL A 163 5.09 9.31 3.08
C VAL A 163 3.63 9.32 3.54
N GLY A 164 3.17 10.43 4.12
CA GLY A 164 1.77 10.61 4.51
C GLY A 164 0.79 10.44 3.33
N TRP A 165 1.10 11.02 2.17
CA TRP A 165 0.27 10.87 0.96
C TRP A 165 0.26 9.44 0.42
N VAL A 166 1.40 8.75 0.38
CA VAL A 166 1.46 7.35 -0.06
C VAL A 166 0.65 6.45 0.88
N CYS A 167 0.81 6.63 2.20
CA CYS A 167 0.01 5.91 3.20
C CYS A 167 -1.48 6.21 3.08
N ALA A 168 -1.85 7.49 2.87
CA ALA A 168 -3.24 7.89 2.71
C ALA A 168 -3.87 7.29 1.44
N VAL A 169 -3.18 7.38 0.29
CA VAL A 169 -3.66 6.80 -0.98
C VAL A 169 -3.77 5.28 -0.89
N GLY A 170 -2.79 4.61 -0.27
CA GLY A 170 -2.83 3.17 -0.01
C GLY A 170 -4.01 2.78 0.89
N ALA A 171 -4.22 3.51 1.99
CA ALA A 171 -5.35 3.29 2.89
C ALA A 171 -6.70 3.53 2.20
N CYS A 172 -6.80 4.55 1.35
CA CYS A 172 -7.97 4.80 0.50
C CYS A 172 -8.24 3.62 -0.44
N GLY A 173 -7.21 3.13 -1.15
CA GLY A 173 -7.35 1.99 -2.05
C GLY A 173 -7.83 0.72 -1.34
N VAL A 174 -7.19 0.38 -0.21
CA VAL A 174 -7.59 -0.77 0.62
C VAL A 174 -9.02 -0.62 1.13
N THR A 175 -9.39 0.58 1.57
CA THR A 175 -10.74 0.87 2.07
C THR A 175 -11.80 0.68 0.98
N VAL A 176 -11.59 1.28 -0.19
CA VAL A 176 -12.53 1.16 -1.32
C VAL A 176 -12.68 -0.30 -1.71
N LEU A 177 -11.58 -1.07 -1.73
CA LEU A 177 -11.61 -2.50 -2.02
C LEU A 177 -12.41 -3.28 -0.97
N LEU A 178 -12.20 -3.03 0.32
CA LEU A 178 -12.94 -3.68 1.41
C LEU A 178 -14.43 -3.35 1.35
N LEU A 179 -14.79 -2.07 1.23
CA LEU A 179 -16.18 -1.63 1.12
C LEU A 179 -16.87 -2.22 -0.10
N SER A 180 -16.22 -2.20 -1.27
CA SER A 180 -16.78 -2.79 -2.49
C SER A 180 -17.04 -4.29 -2.32
N THR A 181 -16.12 -4.99 -1.64
CA THR A 181 -16.24 -6.43 -1.36
C THR A 181 -17.39 -6.72 -0.39
N ILE A 182 -17.57 -5.89 0.64
CA ILE A 182 -18.68 -5.99 1.59
C ILE A 182 -20.02 -5.72 0.90
N VAL A 183 -20.10 -4.68 0.05
CA VAL A 183 -21.30 -4.34 -0.72
C VAL A 183 -21.66 -5.45 -1.69
N ASP A 184 -20.69 -5.98 -2.45
CA ASP A 184 -20.92 -7.09 -3.38
C ASP A 184 -21.43 -8.33 -2.64
N GLY A 185 -20.80 -8.68 -1.51
CA GLY A 185 -21.26 -9.78 -0.66
C GLY A 185 -22.67 -9.57 -0.12
N TYR A 186 -23.00 -8.35 0.31
CA TYR A 186 -24.34 -7.98 0.77
C TYR A 186 -25.38 -8.15 -0.34
N VAL A 187 -25.14 -7.57 -1.52
CA VAL A 187 -26.06 -7.63 -2.67
C VAL A 187 -26.29 -9.08 -3.11
N LEU A 188 -25.23 -9.88 -3.21
CA LEU A 188 -25.34 -11.29 -3.57
C LEU A 188 -26.09 -12.09 -2.50
N ALA A 189 -25.95 -11.74 -1.22
CA ALA A 189 -26.64 -12.42 -0.12
C ALA A 189 -28.15 -12.13 -0.11
N ILE A 190 -28.56 -10.86 -0.22
CA ILE A 190 -29.99 -10.46 -0.20
C ILE A 190 -30.78 -11.01 -1.39
N HIS A 191 -30.12 -11.24 -2.53
CA HIS A 191 -30.76 -11.80 -3.73
C HIS A 191 -30.63 -13.33 -3.82
N HIS A 192 -30.11 -13.98 -2.79
CA HIS A 192 -29.87 -15.43 -2.77
C HIS A 192 -28.99 -15.91 -3.94
N GLN A 193 -28.10 -15.06 -4.44
CA GLN A 193 -27.19 -15.37 -5.55
C GLN A 193 -25.82 -15.84 -5.07
N LEU A 194 -25.49 -15.59 -3.80
CA LEU A 194 -24.21 -16.02 -3.24
C LEU A 194 -24.23 -17.53 -2.98
N GLN A 195 -23.63 -18.34 -3.85
CA GLN A 195 -23.59 -19.80 -3.67
C GLN A 195 -22.70 -20.22 -2.49
N PRO A 196 -23.05 -21.30 -1.77
CA PRO A 196 -22.19 -21.90 -0.76
C PRO A 196 -20.80 -22.19 -1.33
N ASN A 197 -19.77 -21.64 -0.69
CA ASN A 197 -18.40 -21.77 -1.16
C ASN A 197 -17.42 -21.67 0.02
N SER A 198 -16.22 -22.20 -0.17
CA SER A 198 -15.20 -22.26 0.88
C SER A 198 -14.33 -21.00 0.99
N THR A 199 -14.51 -20.00 0.12
CA THR A 199 -13.56 -18.89 -0.01
C THR A 199 -14.12 -17.57 0.53
N PHE A 200 -15.38 -17.27 0.27
CA PHE A 200 -15.99 -15.97 0.49
C PHE A 200 -17.29 -16.07 1.30
N GLY A 201 -17.40 -15.21 2.32
CA GLY A 201 -18.55 -15.15 3.23
C GLY A 201 -18.26 -15.70 4.63
N PHE A 202 -19.32 -15.72 5.43
CA PHE A 202 -19.37 -16.23 6.80
C PHE A 202 -19.51 -17.75 6.78
N ARG A 203 -18.41 -18.43 7.09
CA ARG A 203 -18.24 -19.86 6.87
C ARG A 203 -18.25 -20.54 8.23
N ASP A 204 -19.41 -21.07 8.61
CA ASP A 204 -19.65 -21.82 9.84
C ASP A 204 -20.36 -23.12 9.48
N GLU A 205 -20.20 -24.18 10.28
CA GLU A 205 -20.81 -25.49 10.02
C GLU A 205 -22.33 -25.36 9.91
N ASP A 206 -22.95 -24.54 10.76
CA ASP A 206 -24.39 -24.28 10.73
C ASP A 206 -24.82 -23.55 9.44
N ALA A 207 -23.98 -22.69 8.89
CA ALA A 207 -24.26 -21.98 7.64
C ALA A 207 -24.21 -22.92 6.42
N PHE A 208 -23.39 -23.98 6.46
CA PHE A 208 -23.29 -24.96 5.38
C PHE A 208 -24.33 -26.07 5.44
N SER A 209 -25.08 -26.21 6.53
CA SER A 209 -25.95 -27.37 6.72
C SER A 209 -27.14 -27.39 5.74
N CYS A 210 -27.63 -26.23 5.29
CA CYS A 210 -28.63 -26.13 4.22
C CYS A 210 -28.65 -24.73 3.58
N LEU A 211 -29.22 -24.64 2.37
CA LEU A 211 -29.28 -23.41 1.58
C LEU A 211 -29.95 -22.22 2.31
N PRO A 212 -31.10 -22.39 3.00
CA PRO A 212 -31.73 -21.30 3.74
C PRO A 212 -30.84 -20.70 4.84
N ARG A 213 -30.13 -21.55 5.59
CA ARG A 213 -29.19 -21.12 6.64
C ARG A 213 -27.98 -20.39 6.07
N TRP A 214 -27.46 -20.86 4.94
CA TRP A 214 -26.38 -20.20 4.23
C TRP A 214 -26.76 -18.75 3.91
N TYR A 215 -27.87 -18.53 3.21
CA TYR A 215 -28.28 -17.18 2.81
C TYR A 215 -28.61 -16.27 3.99
N ALA A 216 -29.25 -16.81 5.04
CA ALA A 216 -29.56 -16.05 6.24
C ALA A 216 -28.28 -15.59 6.97
N SER A 217 -27.29 -16.49 7.10
CA SER A 217 -25.97 -16.20 7.67
C SER A 217 -25.24 -15.12 6.88
N GLN A 218 -25.14 -15.27 5.55
CA GLN A 218 -24.46 -14.29 4.69
C GLN A 218 -25.13 -12.93 4.77
N THR A 219 -26.47 -12.88 4.71
CA THR A 219 -27.21 -11.63 4.77
C THR A 219 -26.97 -10.92 6.10
N ALA A 220 -27.07 -11.64 7.22
CA ALA A 220 -26.84 -11.08 8.55
C ALA A 220 -25.41 -10.56 8.73
N GLY A 221 -24.41 -11.36 8.36
CA GLY A 221 -23.01 -10.99 8.51
C GLY A 221 -22.62 -9.81 7.61
N PHE A 222 -23.02 -9.80 6.34
CA PHE A 222 -22.71 -8.70 5.43
C PHE A 222 -23.47 -7.41 5.78
N THR A 223 -24.69 -7.51 6.32
CA THR A 223 -25.43 -6.35 6.88
C THR A 223 -24.63 -5.70 8.00
N TRP A 224 -24.13 -6.50 8.94
CA TRP A 224 -23.29 -6.01 10.04
C TRP A 224 -21.97 -5.39 9.57
N MET A 225 -21.32 -6.02 8.60
CA MET A 225 -20.09 -5.46 8.02
C MET A 225 -20.35 -4.17 7.25
N LEU A 226 -21.46 -4.07 6.51
CA LEU A 226 -21.77 -2.90 5.69
C LEU A 226 -22.16 -1.70 6.54
N PHE A 227 -23.13 -1.86 7.44
CA PHE A 227 -23.66 -0.74 8.23
C PHE A 227 -22.85 -0.48 9.50
N GLY A 228 -22.30 -1.54 10.11
CA GLY A 228 -21.41 -1.43 11.26
C GLY A 228 -20.00 -1.00 10.86
N TYR A 229 -19.23 -1.90 10.27
CA TYR A 229 -17.83 -1.60 9.93
C TYR A 229 -17.68 -0.58 8.80
N GLY A 230 -18.55 -0.63 7.78
CA GLY A 230 -18.47 0.28 6.65
C GLY A 230 -18.61 1.76 7.05
N SER A 231 -19.45 2.06 8.04
CA SER A 231 -19.58 3.43 8.57
C SER A 231 -18.32 3.88 9.32
N VAL A 232 -17.74 3.01 10.15
CA VAL A 232 -16.44 3.26 10.81
C VAL A 232 -15.36 3.52 9.77
N GLN A 233 -15.31 2.70 8.73
CA GLN A 233 -14.30 2.80 7.68
C GLN A 233 -14.40 4.13 6.90
N VAL A 234 -15.63 4.61 6.61
CA VAL A 234 -15.85 5.94 6.01
C VAL A 234 -15.39 7.05 6.95
N VAL A 235 -15.71 6.97 8.24
CA VAL A 235 -15.26 7.95 9.25
C VAL A 235 -13.74 7.97 9.35
N SER A 236 -13.09 6.81 9.43
CA SER A 236 -11.64 6.69 9.44
C SER A 236 -10.98 7.30 8.21
N LEU A 237 -11.58 7.13 7.02
CA LEU A 237 -11.11 7.80 5.81
C LEU A 237 -11.20 9.32 5.90
N LEU A 238 -12.33 9.85 6.35
CA LEU A 238 -12.52 11.29 6.50
C LEU A 238 -11.55 11.87 7.54
N LEU A 239 -11.29 11.15 8.62
CA LEU A 239 -10.30 11.53 9.63
C LEU A 239 -8.87 11.48 9.08
N CYS A 240 -8.50 10.44 8.33
CA CYS A 240 -7.21 10.36 7.63
C CYS A 240 -7.02 11.51 6.65
N ALA A 241 -8.04 11.80 5.83
CA ALA A 241 -8.02 12.90 4.87
C ALA A 241 -7.91 14.26 5.57
N GLY A 242 -8.71 14.47 6.64
CA GLY A 242 -8.67 15.68 7.46
C GLY A 242 -7.31 15.87 8.14
N ALA A 243 -6.73 14.81 8.70
CA ALA A 243 -5.40 14.82 9.30
C ALA A 243 -4.32 15.15 8.26
N ALA A 244 -4.41 14.60 7.04
CA ALA A 244 -3.49 14.90 5.95
C ALA A 244 -3.61 16.36 5.48
N ILE A 245 -4.83 16.89 5.31
CA ILE A 245 -5.08 18.29 4.94
C ILE A 245 -4.53 19.25 6.00
N GLN A 246 -4.72 18.93 7.28
CA GLN A 246 -4.19 19.68 8.41
C GLN A 246 -2.68 19.49 8.62
N ARG A 247 -2.01 18.68 7.77
CA ARG A 247 -0.58 18.35 7.86
C ARG A 247 -0.18 17.80 9.24
N ARG A 248 -1.06 16.98 9.83
CA ARG A 248 -0.80 16.27 11.10
C ARG A 248 0.39 15.33 10.96
N SER A 249 0.95 14.94 12.10
CA SER A 249 2.11 14.05 12.15
C SER A 249 1.77 12.72 11.44
N PRO A 250 2.68 12.14 10.64
CA PRO A 250 2.50 10.81 10.08
C PRO A 250 2.22 9.74 11.15
N TRP A 251 2.70 9.95 12.38
CA TRP A 251 2.40 9.07 13.51
C TRP A 251 0.93 9.07 13.90
N ASP A 252 0.27 10.23 13.85
CA ASP A 252 -1.16 10.35 14.15
C ASP A 252 -1.99 9.57 13.13
N ILE A 253 -1.59 9.65 11.85
CA ILE A 253 -2.23 8.91 10.74
C ILE A 253 -1.99 7.40 10.91
N CYS A 254 -0.76 6.97 11.24
CA CYS A 254 -0.47 5.57 11.50
C CYS A 254 -1.26 5.01 12.68
N LEU A 255 -1.37 5.75 13.79
CA LEU A 255 -2.17 5.35 14.94
C LEU A 255 -3.66 5.24 14.58
N LEU A 256 -4.17 6.15 13.77
CA LEU A 256 -5.55 6.11 13.30
C LEU A 256 -5.82 4.91 12.38
N VAL A 257 -4.89 4.58 11.49
CA VAL A 257 -4.96 3.38 10.65
C VAL A 257 -4.92 2.11 11.49
N LEU A 258 -4.00 2.01 12.46
CA LEU A 258 -3.92 0.88 13.38
C LEU A 258 -5.21 0.71 14.20
N GLY A 259 -5.75 1.82 14.72
CA GLY A 259 -7.02 1.82 15.43
C GLY A 259 -8.17 1.34 14.54
N THR A 260 -8.19 1.75 13.27
CA THR A 260 -9.19 1.31 12.29
C THR A 260 -9.11 -0.19 12.03
N VAL A 261 -7.89 -0.73 11.89
CA VAL A 261 -7.67 -2.19 11.73
C VAL A 261 -8.11 -2.96 12.97
N PHE A 262 -7.80 -2.44 14.16
CA PHE A 262 -8.24 -3.06 15.42
C PHE A 262 -9.77 -3.12 15.52
N VAL A 263 -10.45 -2.01 15.20
CA VAL A 263 -11.92 -1.98 15.16
C VAL A 263 -12.46 -2.93 14.08
N ALA A 264 -11.81 -3.03 12.92
CA ALA A 264 -12.17 -3.98 11.87
C ALA A 264 -12.21 -5.43 12.37
N ALA A 265 -11.21 -5.83 13.16
CA ALA A 265 -11.15 -7.18 13.73
C ALA A 265 -12.34 -7.43 14.69
N ILE A 266 -12.69 -6.45 15.52
CA ILE A 266 -13.85 -6.56 16.42
C ILE A 266 -15.15 -6.74 15.63
N PHE A 267 -15.37 -5.93 14.59
CA PHE A 267 -16.57 -6.04 13.76
C PHE A 267 -16.62 -7.35 12.97
N LEU A 268 -15.48 -7.84 12.47
CA LEU A 268 -15.42 -9.12 11.76
C LEU A 268 -15.85 -10.27 12.67
N VAL A 269 -15.36 -10.29 13.92
CA VAL A 269 -15.73 -11.29 14.93
C VAL A 269 -17.21 -11.16 15.30
N ALA A 270 -17.68 -9.94 15.58
CA ALA A 270 -19.09 -9.70 15.92
C ALA A 270 -20.04 -10.11 14.79
N ALA A 271 -19.70 -9.76 13.54
CA ALA A 271 -20.47 -10.14 12.35
C ALA A 271 -20.49 -11.67 12.17
N GLY A 272 -19.37 -12.37 12.43
CA GLY A 272 -19.32 -13.83 12.40
C GLY A 272 -20.20 -14.49 13.47
N ILE A 273 -20.13 -14.01 14.71
CA ILE A 273 -20.97 -14.51 15.81
C ILE A 273 -22.46 -14.30 15.48
N HIS A 274 -22.82 -13.12 14.98
CA HIS A 274 -24.19 -12.81 14.62
C HIS A 274 -24.69 -13.64 13.45
N ALA A 275 -23.87 -13.79 12.40
CA ALA A 275 -24.17 -14.64 11.25
C ALA A 275 -24.45 -16.08 11.65
N ASN A 276 -23.62 -16.66 12.54
CA ASN A 276 -23.84 -18.00 13.08
C ASN A 276 -25.12 -18.07 13.95
N SER A 277 -25.35 -17.08 14.83
CA SER A 277 -26.60 -17.02 15.61
C SER A 277 -27.86 -17.05 14.74
N VAL A 278 -27.84 -16.34 13.61
CA VAL A 278 -28.96 -16.30 12.67
C VAL A 278 -29.09 -17.63 11.92
N ALA A 279 -27.98 -18.25 11.51
CA ALA A 279 -28.00 -19.57 10.86
C ALA A 279 -28.72 -20.62 11.73
N ARG A 280 -28.40 -20.67 13.03
CA ARG A 280 -29.01 -21.63 13.98
C ARG A 280 -30.51 -21.42 14.20
N ALA A 281 -31.00 -20.19 14.02
CA ALA A 281 -32.41 -19.86 14.18
C ALA A 281 -33.29 -20.27 12.99
N ILE A 282 -32.68 -20.59 11.84
CA ILE A 282 -33.40 -20.97 10.61
C ILE A 282 -33.56 -22.49 10.53
N SER A 283 -34.77 -22.94 10.22
CA SER A 283 -35.06 -24.35 9.92
C SER A 283 -34.66 -24.70 8.49
N CYS A 284 -34.07 -25.88 8.34
CA CYS A 284 -34.08 -26.64 7.10
C CYS A 284 -35.37 -27.49 7.09
#